data_AF-A0AAE5C411-F1
#
_entry.id   AF-A0AAE5C411-F1
#
_cell.length_a   1.000
_cell.length_b   1.000
_cell.length_c   1.000
_cell.angle_alpha   90.00
_cell.angle_beta   90.00
_cell.angle_gamma   90.00
#
_symmetry.space_group_name_H-M   'P 1'
#
loop_
_entity.id
_entity.type
_entity.pdbx_description
1 polymer ?
#
loop_
_entity_poly.entity_id
_entity_poly.type
_entity_poly.pdbx_seq_one_letter_code
_entity_poly.pdbx_strand_id
1 'polypeptide(L)' 'MQKPGKSPGFLFGSVVERGIHEGDMKSETNPRALARFLRAIIQGMSVQARDGASLEELLDIAVLAIAEVARHRA' A
#
# COMPACT_ATOMS: atom_id res chain seq x y z
N MET A 1 6.57 12.80 -26.93
CA MET A 1 5.24 12.71 -26.29
C MET A 1 5.20 11.43 -25.44
N GLN A 2 5.63 11.50 -24.17
CA GLN A 2 5.49 10.38 -23.23
C GLN A 2 4.00 10.31 -22.85
N LYS A 3 3.37 9.14 -22.99
CA LYS A 3 2.06 8.88 -22.36
C LYS A 3 2.19 9.26 -20.88
N PRO A 4 1.21 9.94 -20.27
CA PRO A 4 1.31 10.31 -18.86
C PRO A 4 1.44 9.02 -18.05
N GLY A 5 2.66 8.72 -17.62
CA GLY A 5 2.96 7.55 -16.81
C GLY A 5 2.14 7.70 -15.54
N LYS A 6 1.22 6.76 -15.30
CA LYS A 6 0.42 6.71 -14.08
C LYS A 6 1.39 6.79 -12.91
N SER A 7 1.45 7.92 -12.20
CA SER A 7 2.27 8.07 -11.00
C SER A 7 2.01 6.87 -10.11
N PRO A 8 3.01 6.26 -9.46
CA PRO A 8 2.82 5.00 -8.74
C PRO A 8 1.70 5.07 -7.68
N GLY A 9 1.34 6.27 -7.18
CA GLY A 9 0.19 6.48 -6.29
C GLY A 9 -1.18 6.16 -6.91
N PHE A 10 -1.28 6.25 -8.23
CA PHE A 10 -2.49 5.91 -9.00
C PHE A 10 -2.76 4.40 -9.01
N LEU A 11 -1.71 3.56 -8.98
CA LEU A 11 -1.85 2.10 -9.00
C LEU A 11 -2.49 1.58 -7.72
N PHE A 12 -2.00 2.01 -6.55
CA PHE A 12 -2.51 1.54 -5.26
C PHE A 12 -3.97 1.93 -5.03
N GLY A 13 -4.36 3.16 -5.41
CA GLY A 13 -5.76 3.59 -5.33
C GLY A 13 -6.67 2.71 -6.19
N SER A 14 -6.28 2.48 -7.44
CA SER A 14 -7.07 1.67 -8.38
C SER A 14 -7.23 0.20 -7.95
N VAL A 15 -6.25 -0.37 -7.25
CA VAL A 15 -6.35 -1.75 -6.72
C VAL A 15 -7.35 -1.83 -5.58
N VAL A 16 -7.35 -0.85 -4.67
CA VAL A 16 -8.30 -0.81 -3.55
C VAL A 16 -9.72 -0.52 -4.06
N GLU A 17 -9.87 0.42 -5.00
CA GLU A 17 -11.16 0.69 -5.67
C GLU A 17 -11.72 -0.55 -6.35
N ARG A 18 -10.87 -1.31 -7.05
CA ARG A 18 -11.28 -2.57 -7.67
C ARG A 18 -11.70 -3.60 -6.62
N GLY A 19 -10.94 -3.75 -5.52
CA GLY A 19 -11.29 -4.67 -4.44
C GLY A 19 -12.63 -4.34 -3.79
N ILE A 20 -13.00 -3.06 -3.68
CA ILE A 20 -14.34 -2.66 -3.24
C ILE A 20 -15.40 -3.09 -4.25
N HIS A 21 -15.16 -2.85 -5.55
CA HIS A 21 -16.09 -3.23 -6.60
C HIS A 21 -16.27 -4.75 -6.73
N GLU A 22 -15.20 -5.53 -6.52
CA GLU A 22 -15.20 -7.00 -6.57
C GLU A 22 -15.72 -7.64 -5.28
N GLY A 23 -15.90 -6.87 -4.20
CA GLY A 23 -16.34 -7.36 -2.91
C GLY A 23 -15.23 -7.97 -2.04
N ASP A 24 -13.97 -7.83 -2.43
CA ASP A 24 -12.80 -8.26 -1.65
C ASP A 24 -12.45 -7.28 -0.51
N MET A 25 -12.93 -6.04 -0.58
CA MET A 25 -12.75 -5.01 0.44
C MET A 25 -14.07 -4.37 0.85
N LYS A 26 -14.15 -3.96 2.13
CA LYS A 26 -15.30 -3.27 2.70
C LYS A 26 -15.62 -1.99 1.93
N SER A 27 -16.90 -1.75 1.66
CA SER A 27 -17.41 -0.56 0.95
C SER A 27 -17.04 0.76 1.61
N GLU A 28 -16.83 0.77 2.93
CA GLU A 28 -16.49 1.97 3.71
C GLU A 28 -14.98 2.29 3.65
N THR A 29 -14.17 1.40 3.06
CA THR A 29 -12.73 1.63 2.92
C THR A 29 -12.47 2.86 2.06
N ASN A 30 -11.68 3.80 2.56
CA ASN A 30 -11.22 4.94 1.78
C ASN A 30 -10.00 4.51 0.91
N PRO A 31 -10.15 4.35 -0.42
CA PRO A 31 -9.10 3.79 -1.25
C PRO A 31 -7.85 4.66 -1.33
N ARG A 32 -8.08 5.97 -1.37
CA ARG A 32 -7.01 6.97 -1.46
C ARG A 32 -6.20 7.02 -0.18
N ALA A 33 -6.84 6.90 0.98
CA ALA A 33 -6.15 6.89 2.27
C ALA A 33 -5.29 5.64 2.42
N LEU A 34 -5.86 4.44 2.16
CA LEU A 34 -5.13 3.17 2.26
C LEU A 34 -3.95 3.11 1.28
N ALA A 35 -4.13 3.61 0.06
CA ALA A 35 -3.06 3.72 -0.92
C ALA A 35 -1.92 4.65 -0.49
N ARG A 36 -2.23 5.78 0.16
CA ARG A 36 -1.22 6.72 0.68
C ARG A 36 -0.46 6.12 1.86
N PHE A 37 -1.16 5.42 2.75
CA PHE A 37 -0.56 4.69 3.86
C PHE A 37 0.47 3.66 3.38
N LEU A 38 0.07 2.77 2.47
CA LEU A 38 0.97 1.75 1.92
C LEU A 38 2.19 2.36 1.21
N ARG A 39 1.97 3.45 0.48
CA ARG A 39 3.07 4.19 -0.17
C ARG A 39 4.07 4.73 0.85
N ALA A 40 3.59 5.35 1.94
CA ALA A 40 4.46 5.90 2.96
C ALA A 40 5.30 4.80 3.62
N ILE A 41 4.70 3.64 3.90
CA ILE A 41 5.41 2.48 4.44
C ILE A 41 6.49 1.97 3.48
N ILE A 42 6.14 1.71 2.22
CA ILE A 42 7.11 1.20 1.22
C ILE A 42 8.27 2.19 1.02
N GLN A 43 7.97 3.49 1.00
CA GLN A 43 9.00 4.53 0.93
C GLN A 43 9.90 4.52 2.17
N GLY A 44 9.32 4.46 3.37
CA GLY A 44 10.08 4.37 4.62
C GLY A 44 10.95 3.12 4.71
N MET A 45 10.41 1.96 4.32
CA MET A 45 11.16 0.69 4.25
C MET A 45 12.33 0.79 3.26
N SER A 46 12.14 1.47 2.12
CA SER A 46 13.20 1.67 1.12
C SER A 46 14.33 2.57 1.65
N VAL A 47 14.00 3.57 2.49
CA VAL A 47 15.02 4.40 3.17
C VAL A 47 15.77 3.55 4.20
N GLN A 48 15.06 2.85 5.08
CA GLN A 48 15.67 2.01 6.11
C GLN A 48 16.56 0.90 5.52
N ALA A 49 16.14 0.28 4.41
CA ALA A 49 16.97 -0.71 3.70
C ALA A 49 18.29 -0.12 3.20
N ARG A 50 18.29 1.14 2.72
CA ARG A 50 19.51 1.85 2.30
C ARG A 50 20.41 2.19 3.48
N ASP A 51 19.81 2.49 4.62
CA ASP A 51 20.52 2.82 5.86
C ASP A 51 21.03 1.57 6.61
N GLY A 52 20.75 0.37 6.09
CA GLY A 52 21.31 -0.89 6.59
C GLY A 52 20.38 -1.70 7.50
N ALA A 53 19.08 -1.42 7.52
CA ALA A 53 18.10 -2.27 8.20
C ALA A 53 18.16 -3.70 7.67
N SER A 54 18.09 -4.66 8.58
CA SER A 54 18.04 -6.08 8.27
C SER A 54 16.74 -6.46 7.57
N LEU A 55 16.75 -7.61 6.90
CA LEU A 55 15.54 -8.16 6.28
C LEU A 55 14.44 -8.42 7.32
N GLU A 56 14.79 -8.91 8.51
CA GLU A 56 13.83 -9.19 9.58
C GLU A 56 13.13 -7.93 10.06
N GLU A 57 13.87 -6.84 10.32
CA GLU A 57 13.29 -5.56 10.73
C GLU A 57 12.33 -4.99 9.66
N LEU A 58 12.67 -5.12 8.38
CA LEU A 58 11.80 -4.70 7.29
C LEU A 58 10.56 -5.60 7.15
N LEU A 59 10.70 -6.90 7.42
CA LEU A 59 9.57 -7.83 7.42
C LEU A 59 8.60 -7.54 8.57
N ASP A 60 9.07 -7.15 9.74
CA ASP A 60 8.21 -6.75 10.86
C ASP A 60 7.31 -5.57 10.46
N ILE A 61 7.86 -4.57 9.78
CA ILE A 61 7.09 -3.44 9.24
C ILE A 61 6.05 -3.92 8.21
N ALA A 62 6.44 -4.83 7.32
CA ALA A 62 5.54 -5.36 6.30
C ALA A 62 4.36 -6.15 6.93
N VAL A 63 4.62 -6.95 7.96
CA VAL A 63 3.58 -7.70 8.68
C VAL A 63 2.55 -6.75 9.30
N LEU A 64 2.99 -5.66 9.92
CA LEU A 64 2.09 -4.64 10.47
C LEU A 64 1.24 -3.96 9.38
N ALA A 65 1.85 -3.64 8.24
CA ALA A 65 1.14 -3.07 7.10
C ALA A 65 0.09 -4.03 6.53
N ILE A 66 0.43 -5.32 6.41
CA ILE A 66 -0.50 -6.37 5.96
C ILE A 66 -1.67 -6.53 6.93
N ALA A 67 -1.41 -6.50 8.24
CA ALA A 67 -2.44 -6.57 9.26
C ALA A 67 -3.42 -5.39 9.18
N GLU A 68 -2.95 -4.18 8.86
CA GLU A 68 -3.83 -3.04 8.59
C GLU A 68 -4.68 -3.28 7.33
N VAL A 69 -4.08 -3.70 6.21
CA VAL A 69 -4.85 -4.00 4.99
C VAL A 69 -5.90 -5.09 5.25
N ALA A 70 -5.58 -6.09 6.05
CA ALA A 70 -6.50 -7.16 6.40
C ALA A 70 -7.75 -6.65 7.15
N ARG A 71 -7.66 -5.55 7.93
CA ARG A 71 -8.83 -4.94 8.58
C ARG A 71 -9.85 -4.37 7.60
N HIS A 72 -9.42 -4.07 6.38
CA HIS A 72 -10.25 -3.53 5.29
C HIS A 72 -10.85 -4.59 4.37
N ARG A 73 -10.47 -5.88 4.52
CA ARG A 73 -11.08 -6.98 3.76
C ARG A 73 -12.53 -7.19 4.16
N ALA A 74 -13.38 -7.54 3.19
CA ALA A 74 -14.80 -7.83 3.41
C ALA A 74 -15.02 -9.23 4.03
#